data_AF-A0A746XA71-F1
#
_entry.id   AF-A0A746XA71-F1
#
_cell.length_a   1.000
_cell.length_b   1.000
_cell.length_c   1.000
_cell.angle_alpha   90.00
_cell.angle_beta   90.00
_cell.angle_gamma   90.00
#
_symmetry.space_group_name_H-M   'P 1'
#
loop_
_entity.id
_entity.type
_entity.pdbx_description
1 polymer ?
#
loop_
_entity_poly.entity_id
_entity_poly.type
_entity_poly.pdbx_seq_one_letter_code
_entity_poly.pdbx_strand_id
1 'polypeptide(L)'
;EAVVLFPGGDRSHGVAVVVADRRFRLKGLARGEVALYDDQGQSVTLTRAGIVINGGGKPVIFTNATKARFEMPIESTGDIRDNCDSSGKTMAEMRTTYNGHTHRENGDGGGITDKPGQPMS
;
A
#
# COMPACT_ATOMS: atom_id res chain seq x y z
N GLU A 1 -16.58 21.40 14.50
CA GLU A 1 -16.28 21.99 15.83
C GLU A 1 -16.42 20.91 16.90
N ALA A 2 -15.69 21.05 18.01
CA ALA A 2 -15.75 20.12 19.13
C ALA A 2 -15.94 20.87 20.45
N VAL A 3 -16.78 20.33 21.33
CA VAL A 3 -16.91 20.77 22.72
C VAL A 3 -16.16 19.78 23.59
N VAL A 4 -15.22 20.26 24.42
CA VAL A 4 -14.51 19.41 25.38
C VAL A 4 -15.03 19.70 26.78
N LEU A 5 -15.51 18.66 27.46
CA LEU A 5 -16.05 18.69 28.81
C LEU A 5 -15.05 18.07 29.78
N PHE A 6 -14.89 18.64 30.96
CA PHE A 6 -14.04 18.11 32.03
C PHE A 6 -14.90 17.82 33.27
N PRO A 7 -15.40 16.59 33.44
CA PRO A 7 -16.23 16.24 34.58
C PRO A 7 -15.50 16.54 35.90
N GLY A 8 -16.14 17.28 36.80
CA GLY A 8 -15.53 17.67 38.07
C GLY A 8 -14.37 18.68 37.97
N GLY A 9 -14.12 19.26 36.78
CA GLY A 9 -13.02 20.19 36.55
C GLY A 9 -11.64 19.54 36.42
N ASP A 10 -11.57 18.20 36.45
CA ASP A 10 -10.32 17.46 36.27
C ASP A 10 -9.93 17.44 34.79
N ARG A 11 -8.85 18.16 34.48
CA ARG A 11 -8.32 18.27 33.12
C ARG A 11 -7.61 17.02 32.62
N SER A 12 -7.37 16.03 33.49
CA SER A 12 -6.77 14.75 33.10
C SER A 12 -7.77 13.78 32.45
N HIS A 13 -9.08 14.01 32.60
CA HIS A 13 -10.15 13.13 32.10
C HIS A 13 -11.19 13.88 31.24
N GLY A 14 -10.74 14.57 30.20
CA GLY A 14 -11.63 15.29 29.28
C GLY A 14 -12.45 14.37 28.37
N VAL A 15 -13.70 14.74 28.09
CA VAL A 15 -14.58 14.12 27.10
C VAL A 15 -14.79 15.09 25.94
N ALA A 16 -14.44 14.69 24.72
CA ALA A 16 -14.67 15.51 23.53
C ALA A 16 -15.96 15.06 22.81
N VAL A 17 -16.90 15.99 22.65
CA VAL A 17 -18.10 15.84 21.82
C VAL A 17 -17.84 16.56 20.50
N VAL A 18 -17.71 15.79 19.43
CA VAL A 18 -17.39 16.31 18.10
C VAL A 18 -18.64 16.32 17.22
N VAL A 19 -18.95 17.47 16.62
CA VAL A 19 -19.94 17.55 15.54
C VAL A 19 -19.20 17.40 14.22
N ALA A 20 -19.19 16.18 13.68
CA ALA A 20 -18.71 15.89 12.33
C ALA A 20 -19.78 16.29 11.29
N ASP A 21 -19.36 16.74 10.11
CA ASP A 21 -20.30 16.99 9.01
C ASP A 21 -20.97 15.67 8.59
N ARG A 22 -22.30 15.61 8.77
CA ARG A 22 -23.10 14.41 8.52
C ARG A 22 -23.00 13.94 7.06
N ARG A 23 -22.74 14.84 6.10
CA ARG A 23 -22.66 14.50 4.66
C ARG A 23 -21.48 13.58 4.36
N PHE A 24 -20.38 13.78 5.07
CA PHE A 24 -19.13 13.03 4.88
C PHE A 24 -18.90 11.96 5.93
N ARG A 25 -19.79 11.86 6.91
CA ARG A 25 -19.73 10.84 7.95
C ARG A 25 -19.66 9.44 7.33
N LEU A 26 -18.57 8.72 7.60
CA LEU A 26 -18.41 7.33 7.23
C LEU A 26 -19.56 6.49 7.83
N LYS A 27 -20.21 5.67 6.99
CA LYS A 27 -21.34 4.81 7.36
C LYS A 27 -20.97 3.35 7.20
N GLY A 28 -21.75 2.46 7.82
CA GLY A 28 -21.61 1.01 7.62
C GLY A 28 -20.52 0.33 8.46
N LEU A 29 -19.91 1.03 9.43
CA LEU A 29 -18.99 0.41 10.38
C LEU A 29 -19.72 -0.62 11.23
N ALA A 30 -19.13 -1.82 11.36
CA ALA A 30 -19.61 -2.81 12.29
C ALA A 30 -19.34 -2.37 13.74
N ARG A 31 -20.08 -2.95 14.68
CA ARG A 31 -19.90 -2.64 16.11
C ARG A 31 -18.44 -2.88 16.54
N GLY A 32 -17.81 -1.84 17.07
CA GLY A 32 -16.43 -1.85 17.57
C GLY A 32 -15.38 -1.42 16.55
N GLU A 33 -15.74 -1.19 15.30
CA GLU A 33 -14.83 -0.65 14.30
C GLU A 33 -14.68 0.87 14.47
N VAL A 34 -13.49 1.38 14.16
CA VAL A 34 -13.17 2.80 14.23
C VAL A 34 -12.42 3.23 12.98
N ALA A 35 -12.60 4.49 12.57
CA ALA A 35 -11.97 5.02 11.38
C ALA A 35 -11.60 6.49 11.54
N LEU A 36 -10.49 6.86 10.91
CA LEU A 36 -10.17 8.23 10.54
C LEU A 36 -10.52 8.42 9.06
N TYR A 37 -11.23 9.49 8.70
CA TYR A 37 -11.72 9.72 7.34
C TYR A 37 -11.88 11.21 7.02
N ASP A 38 -12.02 11.54 5.73
CA ASP A 38 -12.26 12.90 5.24
C ASP A 38 -13.44 13.02 4.27
N ASP A 39 -13.71 14.23 3.79
CA ASP A 39 -14.78 14.56 2.83
C ASP A 39 -14.51 14.08 1.40
N GLN A 40 -13.27 13.67 1.12
CA GLN A 40 -12.83 13.22 -0.19
C GLN A 40 -12.87 11.69 -0.33
N GLY A 41 -13.34 10.98 0.69
CA GLY A 41 -13.51 9.53 0.71
C GLY A 41 -12.25 8.77 1.12
N GLN A 42 -11.20 9.45 1.60
CA GLN A 42 -10.02 8.81 2.17
C GLN A 42 -10.34 8.25 3.55
N SER A 43 -9.78 7.10 3.91
CA SER A 43 -9.91 6.58 5.27
C SER A 43 -8.81 5.60 5.69
N VAL A 44 -8.58 5.54 7.00
CA VAL A 44 -7.86 4.46 7.69
C VAL A 44 -8.84 3.83 8.67
N THR A 45 -9.22 2.58 8.42
CA THR A 45 -10.26 1.89 9.17
C THR A 45 -9.70 0.67 9.88
N LEU A 46 -9.87 0.60 11.20
CA LEU A 46 -9.63 -0.60 11.99
C LEU A 46 -10.90 -1.46 11.96
N THR A 47 -10.92 -2.42 11.04
CA THR A 47 -12.03 -3.37 10.89
C THR A 47 -11.81 -4.61 11.76
N ARG A 48 -12.82 -5.46 11.89
CA ARG A 48 -12.65 -6.77 12.54
C ARG A 48 -11.75 -7.75 11.78
N ALA A 49 -11.58 -7.56 10.48
CA ALA A 49 -10.77 -8.42 9.63
C ALA A 49 -9.32 -7.93 9.46
N GLY A 50 -9.03 -6.70 9.91
CA GLY A 50 -7.73 -6.06 9.74
C GLY A 50 -7.84 -4.57 9.45
N ILE A 51 -6.71 -3.96 9.13
CA ILE A 51 -6.63 -2.52 8.83
C ILE A 51 -6.84 -2.31 7.33
N VAL A 52 -7.75 -1.40 6.96
CA VAL A 52 -7.98 -1.00 5.57
C VAL A 52 -7.59 0.46 5.41
N ILE A 53 -6.68 0.73 4.48
CA ILE A 53 -6.29 2.08 4.05
C ILE A 53 -6.91 2.32 2.67
N ASN A 54 -7.89 3.22 2.59
CA ASN A 54 -8.52 3.63 1.35
C ASN A 54 -8.03 5.03 0.96
N GLY A 55 -7.35 5.13 -0.17
CA GLY A 55 -6.84 6.41 -0.69
C GLY A 55 -7.89 7.30 -1.36
N GLY A 56 -9.16 6.88 -1.49
CA GLY A 56 -10.20 7.71 -2.11
C GLY A 56 -9.90 8.07 -3.58
N GLY A 57 -9.20 7.19 -4.31
CA GLY A 57 -8.70 7.46 -5.67
C GLY A 57 -7.41 8.28 -5.73
N LYS A 58 -6.77 8.55 -4.58
CA LYS A 58 -5.50 9.26 -4.45
C LYS A 58 -4.37 8.32 -4.02
N PRO A 59 -3.10 8.68 -4.25
CA PRO A 59 -1.98 7.85 -3.86
C PRO A 59 -1.81 7.80 -2.33
N VAL A 60 -1.36 6.65 -1.83
CA VAL A 60 -0.84 6.50 -0.46
C VAL A 60 0.68 6.56 -0.54
N ILE A 61 1.28 7.63 -0.01
CA ILE A 61 2.72 7.90 -0.13
C ILE A 61 3.36 7.89 1.25
N PHE A 62 4.41 7.06 1.41
CA PHE A 62 5.29 7.09 2.58
C PHE A 62 6.54 7.89 2.21
N THR A 63 6.81 9.01 2.90
CA THR A 63 7.94 9.89 2.60
C THR A 63 8.79 10.14 3.85
N ASN A 64 10.07 10.48 3.65
CA ASN A 64 11.04 10.77 4.71
C ASN A 64 11.16 9.67 5.78
N ALA A 65 11.02 8.41 5.37
CA ALA A 65 11.22 7.23 6.21
C ALA A 65 12.54 6.54 5.86
N THR A 66 13.25 6.01 6.86
CA THR A 66 14.50 5.28 6.63
C THR A 66 14.28 3.87 6.11
N LYS A 67 13.10 3.28 6.35
CA LYS A 67 12.75 1.91 5.95
C LYS A 67 11.24 1.70 5.94
N ALA A 68 10.74 1.05 4.89
CA ALA A 68 9.48 0.31 4.92
C ALA A 68 9.81 -1.18 5.00
N ARG A 69 9.32 -1.88 6.03
CA ARG A 69 9.54 -3.32 6.22
C ARG A 69 8.19 -4.01 6.38
N PHE A 70 7.97 -5.06 5.60
CA PHE A 70 6.81 -5.93 5.70
C PHE A 70 7.30 -7.32 6.09
N GLU A 71 6.97 -7.77 7.31
CA GLU A 71 7.29 -9.12 7.81
C GLU A 71 6.14 -10.08 7.50
N MET A 72 5.71 -10.06 6.24
CA MET A 72 4.59 -10.83 5.69
C MET A 72 4.72 -10.89 4.17
N PRO A 73 4.05 -11.84 3.48
CA PRO A 73 3.93 -11.82 2.03
C PRO A 73 3.26 -10.53 1.52
N ILE A 74 3.62 -10.12 0.30
CA ILE A 74 3.01 -8.98 -0.39
C ILE A 74 2.27 -9.51 -1.63
N GLU A 75 0.97 -9.27 -1.69
CA GLU A 75 0.13 -9.57 -2.85
C GLU A 75 -0.22 -8.26 -3.58
N SER A 76 -0.07 -8.25 -4.90
CA SER A 76 -0.37 -7.09 -5.75
C SER A 76 -1.14 -7.54 -6.99
N THR A 77 -2.28 -6.91 -7.26
CA THR A 77 -3.04 -7.10 -8.51
C THR A 77 -2.40 -6.34 -9.68
N GLY A 78 -1.65 -5.27 -9.38
CA GLY A 78 -0.81 -4.56 -10.32
C GLY A 78 0.64 -5.04 -10.30
N ASP A 79 1.47 -4.44 -11.14
CA ASP A 79 2.89 -4.75 -11.18
C ASP A 79 3.66 -4.08 -10.02
N ILE A 80 4.80 -4.66 -9.65
CA ILE A 80 5.70 -4.11 -8.63
C ILE A 80 6.92 -3.55 -9.33
N ARG A 81 7.13 -2.24 -9.19
CA ARG A 81 8.32 -1.54 -9.71
C ARG A 81 9.28 -1.24 -8.57
N ASP A 82 10.52 -1.69 -8.71
CA ASP A 82 11.61 -1.27 -7.84
C ASP A 82 12.29 -0.01 -8.38
N ASN A 83 13.05 0.68 -7.52
CA ASN A 83 13.92 1.81 -7.87
C ASN A 83 13.33 2.77 -8.95
N CYS A 84 12.06 3.16 -8.76
CA CYS A 84 11.32 4.04 -9.67
C CYS A 84 12.05 5.40 -9.80
N ASP A 85 11.84 6.08 -10.93
CA ASP A 85 12.52 7.34 -11.31
C ASP A 85 14.02 7.22 -11.59
N SER A 86 14.53 5.98 -11.67
CA SER A 86 15.88 5.64 -12.11
C SER A 86 15.84 4.48 -13.11
N SER A 87 16.78 3.54 -13.02
CA SER A 87 16.89 2.36 -13.89
C SER A 87 16.10 1.13 -13.42
N GLY A 88 15.30 1.27 -12.36
CA GLY A 88 14.49 0.19 -11.81
C GLY A 88 13.53 -0.42 -12.82
N LYS A 89 13.24 -1.71 -12.63
CA LYS A 89 12.40 -2.52 -13.52
C LYS A 89 11.17 -3.01 -12.77
N THR A 90 10.14 -3.35 -13.51
CA THR A 90 9.02 -4.07 -12.91
C THR A 90 9.28 -5.57 -12.83
N MET A 91 8.56 -6.26 -11.93
CA MET A 91 8.59 -7.72 -11.90
C MET A 91 8.17 -8.32 -13.25
N ALA A 92 7.19 -7.74 -13.96
CA ALA A 92 6.81 -8.23 -15.29
C ALA A 92 7.88 -8.00 -16.37
N GLU A 93 8.57 -6.86 -16.35
CA GLU A 93 9.70 -6.58 -17.26
C GLU A 93 10.86 -7.55 -17.02
N MET A 94 11.14 -7.89 -15.76
CA MET A 94 12.15 -8.89 -15.43
C MET A 94 11.77 -10.28 -15.93
N ARG A 95 10.49 -10.69 -15.82
CA ARG A 95 10.01 -11.95 -16.40
C ARG A 95 10.16 -11.98 -17.91
N THR A 96 9.84 -10.87 -18.59
CA THR A 96 10.01 -10.75 -20.05
C THR A 96 11.47 -10.86 -20.45
N THR A 97 12.34 -10.13 -19.75
CA THR A 97 13.79 -10.15 -20.00
C THR A 97 14.35 -11.55 -19.79
N TYR A 98 13.98 -12.20 -18.68
CA TYR A 98 14.39 -13.57 -18.39
C TYR A 98 13.84 -14.55 -19.45
N ASN A 99 12.55 -14.55 -19.75
CA ASN A 99 11.98 -15.51 -20.71
C ASN A 99 12.55 -15.35 -22.13
N GLY A 100 13.07 -14.17 -22.46
CA GLY A 100 13.67 -13.86 -23.75
C GLY A 100 15.20 -13.97 -23.81
N HIS A 101 15.90 -14.14 -22.69
CA HIS A 101 17.36 -14.04 -22.68
C HIS A 101 18.02 -15.24 -23.36
N THR A 102 19.21 -15.00 -23.90
CA THR A 102 20.11 -15.99 -24.48
C THR A 102 21.56 -15.59 -24.13
N HIS A 103 22.50 -16.51 -24.26
CA HIS A 103 23.92 -16.25 -24.08
C HIS A 103 24.68 -16.57 -25.36
N ARG A 104 25.74 -15.79 -25.64
CA ARG A 104 26.73 -16.16 -26.65
C ARG A 104 27.64 -17.23 -26.06
N GLU A 105 27.76 -18.36 -26.75
CA GLU A 105 28.65 -19.45 -26.34
C GLU A 105 30.08 -19.17 -26.83
N ASN A 106 31.05 -19.24 -25.93
CA ASN A 106 32.46 -18.96 -26.22
C ASN A 106 33.26 -20.20 -26.70
N GLY A 107 32.57 -21.27 -27.15
CA GLY A 107 33.19 -22.50 -27.67
C GLY A 107 33.37 -22.52 -29.19
N ASP A 108 33.91 -23.63 -29.71
CA ASP A 108 34.44 -23.83 -31.07
C ASP A 108 33.46 -23.59 -32.25
N GLY A 109 32.20 -23.24 -31.98
CA GLY A 109 31.15 -22.98 -32.98
C GLY A 109 30.46 -21.61 -32.89
N GLY A 110 30.74 -20.77 -31.89
CA GLY A 110 30.22 -19.41 -31.78
C GLY A 110 28.68 -19.25 -31.74
N GLY A 111 27.95 -20.28 -31.27
CA GLY A 111 26.48 -20.30 -31.21
C GLY A 111 25.87 -19.35 -30.18
N ILE A 112 24.56 -19.16 -30.27
CA ILE A 112 23.74 -18.50 -29.23
C ILE A 112 22.85 -19.58 -28.61
N THR A 113 22.76 -19.61 -27.28
CA THR A 113 21.90 -20.55 -26.56
C THR A 113 20.43 -20.34 -26.94
N ASP A 114 19.62 -21.38 -26.79
CA ASP A 114 18.17 -21.19 -26.74
C ASP A 114 17.75 -20.39 -25.50
N LYS A 115 16.48 -19.96 -25.50
CA LYS A 115 15.83 -19.30 -24.36
C LYS A 115 15.65 -20.28 -23.19
N PRO A 116 15.40 -19.79 -21.95
CA PRO A 116 15.18 -20.65 -20.80
C PRO A 116 14.04 -21.66 -21.03
N GLY A 117 14.33 -22.94 -20.79
CA GLY A 117 13.34 -24.02 -20.93
C GLY A 117 12.27 -24.05 -19.83
N GLN A 118 12.44 -23.27 -18.76
CA GLN A 118 11.44 -23.03 -17.72
C GLN A 118 11.18 -21.53 -17.58
N PRO A 119 10.15 -20.99 -18.26
CA PRO A 119 9.84 -19.58 -18.21
C PRO A 119 9.18 -19.18 -16.88
N MET A 120 9.38 -17.92 -16.48
CA MET A 120 8.64 -17.28 -15.41
C MET A 120 7.24 -16.87 -15.90
N SER A 121 6.21 -17.02 -15.07
CA SER A 121 4.83 -16.56 -15.32
C SER A 121 4.60 -15.13 -14.85
#